data_AF-A0A8C6H0U3-F1
#
_entry.id   AF-A0A8C6H0U3-F1
#
_cell.length_a   1.000
_cell.length_b   1.000
_cell.length_c   1.000
_cell.angle_alpha   90.00
_cell.angle_beta   90.00
_cell.angle_gamma   90.00
#
_symmetry.space_group_name_H-M   'P 1'
#
loop_
_entity.id
_entity.type
_entity.pdbx_description
1 polymer ?
#
loop_
_entity_poly.entity_id
_entity_poly.type
_entity_poly.pdbx_seq_one_letter_code
_entity_poly.pdbx_strand_id
1 'polypeptide(L)'
;MQFQRDVPSLWLWRSLSLLLLLGLGFSQTPSYREAVLRAVDDFNQQSLDTNLYRLLDLDPEPQGDEDPDTPKSVRFRVKETVCGKAERQLPEQCAFKEQGVVKQCMGAVTLNPAADSFDISCNEPGAQPFRFKKISRLAGLLRKGGEKIGEKLKKIGQKIKNFFQKLVPQPEQ
;
A
#
# COMPACT_ATOMS: atom_id res chain seq x y z
N MET A 1 27.19 45.34 53.37
CA MET A 1 27.58 44.59 52.15
C MET A 1 26.41 43.71 51.73
N GLN A 2 25.67 44.10 50.70
CA GLN A 2 24.64 43.27 50.07
C GLN A 2 25.12 42.96 48.65
N PHE A 3 25.31 41.67 48.35
CA PHE A 3 25.50 41.19 46.99
C PHE A 3 24.12 40.98 46.37
N GLN A 4 23.60 41.99 45.69
CA GLN A 4 22.55 41.80 44.69
C GLN A 4 23.24 41.23 43.45
N ARG A 5 23.11 39.91 43.23
CA ARG A 5 23.43 39.31 41.94
C ARG A 5 22.20 39.46 41.06
N ASP A 6 22.18 40.53 40.28
CA ASP A 6 21.33 40.61 39.10
C ASP A 6 21.79 39.52 38.13
N VAL A 7 21.00 38.45 38.02
CA VAL A 7 21.17 37.44 36.98
C VAL A 7 20.73 38.12 35.67
N PRO A 8 21.63 38.40 34.71
CA PRO A 8 21.26 39.19 33.55
C PRO A 8 20.30 38.37 32.67
N SER A 9 19.11 38.93 32.39
CA SER A 9 18.09 38.40 31.47
C SER A 9 18.66 37.97 30.10
N LEU A 10 19.76 38.60 29.70
CA LEU A 10 20.55 38.29 28.50
C LEU A 10 21.12 36.86 28.49
N TRP A 11 21.46 36.30 29.66
CA TRP A 11 21.99 34.93 29.76
C TRP A 11 20.91 33.90 29.46
N LEU A 12 19.68 34.11 29.96
CA LEU A 12 18.53 33.25 29.64
C LEU A 12 18.16 33.33 28.15
N TRP A 13 18.22 34.51 27.54
CA TRP A 13 17.90 34.69 26.11
C TRP A 13 18.95 34.09 25.17
N ARG A 14 20.24 34.13 25.57
CA ARG A 14 21.34 33.46 24.86
C ARG A 14 21.19 31.93 24.90
N SER A 15 20.81 31.37 26.04
CA SER A 15 20.58 29.92 26.20
C SER A 15 19.40 29.42 25.35
N LEU A 16 18.31 30.19 25.28
CA LEU A 16 17.13 29.83 24.48
C LEU A 16 17.43 29.85 22.97
N SER A 17 18.28 30.77 22.52
CA SER A 17 18.70 30.85 21.11
C SER A 17 19.61 29.70 20.69
N LEU A 18 20.44 29.18 21.61
CA LEU A 18 21.33 28.05 21.33
C LEU A 18 20.54 26.73 21.19
N LEU A 19 19.47 26.55 21.95
CA LEU A 19 18.56 25.40 21.83
C LEU A 19 17.79 25.38 20.51
N LEU A 20 17.47 26.56 19.94
CA LEU A 20 16.77 26.66 18.65
C LEU A 20 17.65 26.24 17.46
N LEU A 21 18.98 26.38 17.57
CA LEU A 21 19.94 26.00 16.53
C LEU A 21 20.25 24.49 16.49
N LEU A 22 19.94 23.73 17.55
CA LEU A 22 20.03 22.26 17.56
C LEU A 22 18.80 21.57 16.94
N GLY A 23 17.76 22.32 16.58
CA GLY A 23 16.53 21.80 15.95
C GLY A 23 16.59 21.66 14.43
N LEU A 24 17.75 21.89 13.80
CA LEU A 24 17.93 21.60 12.38
C LEU A 24 18.06 20.09 12.21
N GLY A 25 16.91 19.42 12.15
CA GLY A 25 16.83 18.00 11.81
C GLY A 25 17.53 17.75 10.49
N PHE A 26 18.59 16.94 10.53
CA PHE A 26 19.16 16.37 9.32
C PHE A 26 18.09 15.48 8.70
N SER A 27 17.41 15.95 7.65
CA SER A 27 16.62 15.08 6.78
C SER A 27 17.60 14.19 6.03
N GLN A 28 17.98 13.07 6.63
CA GLN A 28 18.66 12.01 5.90
C GLN A 28 17.61 11.29 5.06
N THR A 29 17.72 11.42 3.74
CA THR A 29 16.91 10.63 2.82
C THR A 29 17.20 9.15 3.09
N PRO A 30 16.18 8.32 3.37
CA PRO A 30 16.38 6.90 3.55
C PRO A 30 17.00 6.27 2.31
N SER A 31 17.87 5.30 2.53
CA SER A 31 18.43 4.45 1.48
C SER A 31 17.36 3.59 0.81
N TYR A 32 17.66 3.09 -0.39
CA TYR A 32 16.81 2.13 -1.11
C TYR A 32 16.46 0.90 -0.26
N ARG A 33 17.41 0.38 0.52
CA ARG A 33 17.15 -0.74 1.44
C ARG A 33 16.13 -0.37 2.52
N GLU A 34 16.22 0.83 3.08
CA GLU A 34 15.28 1.29 4.10
C GLU A 34 13.88 1.49 3.53
N ALA A 35 13.75 1.98 2.29
CA ALA A 35 12.46 2.06 1.60
C ALA A 35 11.85 0.66 1.39
N VAL A 36 12.66 -0.34 1.03
CA VAL A 36 12.23 -1.74 0.93
C VAL A 36 11.81 -2.31 2.29
N LEU A 37 12.50 -1.97 3.38
CA LEU A 37 12.10 -2.41 4.72
C LEU A 37 10.75 -1.81 5.13
N ARG A 38 10.49 -0.53 4.86
CA ARG A 38 9.17 0.08 5.09
C ARG A 38 8.07 -0.63 4.29
N ALA A 39 8.36 -0.97 3.04
CA ALA A 39 7.49 -1.78 2.20
C ALA A 39 7.22 -3.19 2.78
N VAL A 40 8.21 -3.83 3.41
CA VAL A 40 8.02 -5.11 4.12
C VAL A 40 7.12 -4.93 5.35
N ASP A 41 7.27 -3.83 6.08
CA ASP A 41 6.40 -3.52 7.22
C ASP A 41 4.96 -3.29 6.76
N ASP A 42 4.75 -2.53 5.70
CA ASP A 42 3.44 -2.30 5.08
C ASP A 42 2.80 -3.61 4.59
N PHE A 43 3.56 -4.47 3.90
CA PHE A 43 3.11 -5.82 3.52
C PHE A 43 2.64 -6.64 4.73
N ASN A 44 3.39 -6.60 5.84
CA ASN A 44 3.01 -7.32 7.06
C ASN A 44 1.72 -6.79 7.68
N GLN A 45 1.49 -5.47 7.63
CA GLN A 45 0.27 -4.84 8.12
C GLN A 45 -0.96 -5.22 7.28
N GLN A 46 -0.82 -5.26 5.95
CA GLN A 46 -1.93 -5.52 5.03
C GLN A 46 -2.22 -7.01 4.80
N SER A 47 -1.21 -7.87 4.93
CA SER A 47 -1.35 -9.31 4.70
C SER A 47 -2.30 -9.95 5.74
N LEU A 48 -3.03 -10.99 5.30
CA LEU A 48 -3.87 -11.81 6.17
C LEU A 48 -3.11 -12.98 6.83
N ASP A 49 -1.81 -13.13 6.54
CA ASP A 49 -0.98 -14.18 7.14
C ASP A 49 -0.86 -13.98 8.66
N THR A 50 -0.70 -15.06 9.43
CA THR A 50 -0.60 -15.01 10.90
C THR A 50 0.78 -14.62 11.40
N ASN A 51 1.82 -15.01 10.67
CA ASN A 51 3.22 -14.78 11.03
C ASN A 51 3.78 -13.55 10.31
N LEU A 52 4.79 -12.95 10.93
CA LEU A 52 5.56 -11.89 10.30
C LEU A 52 6.44 -12.47 9.19
N TYR A 53 6.63 -11.69 8.15
CA TYR A 53 7.57 -11.93 7.07
C TYR A 53 8.74 -10.97 7.19
N ARG A 54 9.96 -11.49 7.01
CA ARG A 54 11.19 -10.71 7.02
C ARG A 54 11.82 -10.73 5.63
N LEU A 55 12.47 -9.63 5.26
CA LEU A 55 13.27 -9.54 4.04
C LEU A 55 14.33 -10.67 4.02
N LEU A 56 14.26 -11.53 3.01
CA LEU A 56 15.19 -12.62 2.78
C LEU A 56 16.35 -12.17 1.90
N ASP A 57 16.00 -11.56 0.76
CA ASP A 57 16.95 -11.02 -0.21
C ASP A 57 16.29 -9.89 -1.02
N LEU A 58 17.13 -9.00 -1.52
CA LEU A 58 16.76 -7.81 -2.28
C LEU A 58 17.62 -7.77 -3.54
N ASP A 59 16.99 -7.64 -4.71
CA ASP A 59 17.72 -7.40 -5.95
C ASP A 59 18.45 -6.05 -5.88
N PRO A 60 19.60 -5.90 -6.56
CA PRO A 60 20.33 -4.65 -6.60
C PRO A 60 19.45 -3.47 -7.01
N GLU A 61 19.72 -2.31 -6.44
CA GLU A 61 19.03 -1.08 -6.83
C GLU A 61 19.21 -0.82 -8.33
N PRO A 62 18.12 -0.57 -9.08
CA PRO A 62 18.23 -0.23 -10.49
C PRO A 62 18.95 1.12 -10.65
N GLN A 63 19.85 1.21 -11.63
CA GLN A 63 20.44 2.49 -12.02
C GLN A 63 19.34 3.42 -12.56
N GLY A 64 19.31 4.67 -12.11
CA GLY A 64 18.28 5.63 -12.50
C GLY A 64 18.41 6.97 -11.79
N ASP A 65 17.35 7.76 -11.86
CA ASP A 65 17.22 9.10 -11.27
C ASP A 65 17.61 9.14 -9.78
N GLU A 66 18.39 10.10 -9.30
CA GLU A 66 18.72 10.18 -7.86
C GLU A 66 17.63 10.89 -7.03
N ASP A 67 16.58 11.38 -7.69
CA ASP A 67 15.43 12.00 -7.04
C ASP A 67 14.73 11.04 -6.06
N PRO A 68 14.66 11.38 -4.76
CA PRO A 68 14.02 10.54 -3.75
C PRO A 68 12.49 10.46 -3.87
N ASP A 69 11.86 11.40 -4.56
CA ASP A 69 10.42 11.42 -4.82
C ASP A 69 10.03 10.55 -6.02
N THR A 70 11.00 10.20 -6.86
CA THR A 70 10.79 9.34 -8.02
C THR A 70 10.63 7.87 -7.60
N PRO A 71 9.51 7.20 -7.93
CA PRO A 71 9.30 5.79 -7.59
C PRO A 71 10.37 4.87 -8.21
N LYS A 72 10.98 4.04 -7.37
CA LYS A 72 12.00 3.06 -7.72
C LYS A 72 11.39 1.68 -7.87
N SER A 73 11.64 1.01 -9.00
CA SER A 73 11.19 -0.37 -9.15
C SER A 73 11.96 -1.29 -8.20
N VAL A 74 11.24 -2.19 -7.53
CA VAL A 74 11.80 -3.13 -6.57
C VAL A 74 11.45 -4.57 -6.95
N ARG A 75 12.41 -5.47 -6.72
CA ARG A 75 12.17 -6.92 -6.63
C ARG A 75 12.92 -7.46 -5.42
N PHE A 76 12.20 -8.15 -4.55
CA PHE A 76 12.78 -8.76 -3.37
C PHE A 76 11.98 -10.00 -2.96
N ARG A 77 12.56 -10.82 -2.09
CA ARG A 77 11.86 -11.95 -1.48
C ARG A 77 11.76 -11.76 0.02
N VAL A 78 10.63 -12.17 0.56
CA VAL A 78 10.38 -12.23 2.00
C VAL A 78 10.16 -13.68 2.41
N LYS A 79 10.54 -14.03 3.64
CA LYS A 79 10.33 -15.37 4.20
C LYS A 79 9.61 -15.27 5.54
N GLU A 80 8.67 -16.20 5.74
CA GLU A 80 7.92 -16.36 6.97
C GLU A 80 8.86 -16.58 8.18
N THR A 81 8.54 -15.92 9.28
CA THR A 81 9.29 -15.98 10.54
C THR A 81 8.55 -16.82 11.58
N VAL A 82 9.21 -17.06 12.71
CA VAL A 82 8.60 -17.74 13.86
C VAL A 82 7.70 -16.82 14.69
N CYS A 83 7.81 -15.49 14.50
CA CYS A 83 7.03 -14.51 15.24
C CYS A 83 5.63 -14.36 14.65
N GLY A 84 4.62 -14.31 15.52
CA GLY A 84 3.28 -13.91 15.15
C GLY A 84 3.17 -12.39 14.97
N LYS A 85 2.25 -11.94 14.09
CA LYS A 85 1.98 -10.49 13.91
C LYS A 85 1.52 -9.79 15.19
N ALA A 86 0.91 -10.52 16.12
CA ALA A 86 0.43 -9.98 17.39
C ALA A 86 1.55 -9.56 18.36
N GLU A 87 2.78 -10.02 18.14
CA GLU A 87 3.89 -9.83 19.09
C GLU A 87 4.52 -8.42 19.05
N ARG A 88 4.11 -7.55 18.10
CA ARG A 88 4.63 -6.18 17.91
C ARG A 88 6.17 -6.10 17.82
N GLN A 89 6.82 -7.16 17.35
CA GLN A 89 8.27 -7.19 17.14
C GLN A 89 8.64 -6.69 15.74
N LEU A 90 9.85 -6.15 15.61
CA LEU A 90 10.41 -5.79 14.30
C LEU A 90 10.73 -7.07 13.51
N PRO A 91 10.33 -7.18 12.23
CA PRO A 91 10.59 -8.38 11.44
C PRO A 91 12.07 -8.78 11.39
N GLU A 92 13.00 -7.82 11.41
CA GLU A 92 14.45 -8.08 11.38
C GLU A 92 14.98 -8.79 12.64
N GLN A 93 14.27 -8.76 13.76
CA GLN A 93 14.64 -9.44 15.02
C GLN A 93 14.10 -10.87 15.08
N CYS A 94 13.18 -11.22 14.18
CA CYS A 94 12.55 -12.52 14.13
C CYS A 94 13.38 -13.51 13.28
N ALA A 95 13.62 -14.68 13.85
CA ALA A 95 14.25 -15.78 13.14
C ALA A 95 13.33 -16.30 12.03
N PHE A 96 13.90 -16.69 10.90
CA PHE A 96 13.14 -17.37 9.85
C PHE A 96 12.63 -18.72 10.36
N LYS A 97 11.40 -19.05 10.00
CA LYS A 97 10.87 -20.39 10.19
C LYS A 97 11.57 -21.33 9.21
N GLU A 98 12.02 -22.51 9.67
CA GLU A 98 12.82 -23.43 8.84
C GLU A 98 12.14 -23.74 7.50
N GLN A 99 10.89 -24.20 7.58
CA GLN A 99 9.99 -24.46 6.44
C GLN A 99 9.05 -23.29 6.17
N GLY A 100 9.49 -22.07 6.48
CA GLY A 100 8.70 -20.85 6.27
C GLY A 100 8.43 -20.59 4.80
N VAL A 101 7.20 -20.15 4.50
CA VAL A 101 6.79 -19.75 3.14
C VAL A 101 7.68 -18.60 2.65
N VAL A 102 8.18 -18.72 1.42
CA VAL A 102 8.86 -17.62 0.73
C VAL A 102 7.85 -16.96 -0.21
N LYS A 103 7.86 -15.63 -0.30
CA LYS A 103 7.08 -14.86 -1.27
C LYS A 103 8.01 -13.93 -2.05
N GLN A 104 7.80 -13.82 -3.35
CA GLN A 104 8.46 -12.84 -4.21
C GLN A 104 7.58 -11.61 -4.35
N CYS A 105 8.15 -10.46 -4.04
CA CYS A 105 7.52 -9.15 -4.07
C CYS A 105 8.08 -8.32 -5.23
N MET A 106 7.19 -7.67 -5.98
CA MET A 106 7.53 -6.77 -7.09
C MET A 106 6.64 -5.54 -7.04
N GLY A 107 7.19 -4.38 -7.37
CA GLY A 107 6.46 -3.13 -7.30
C GLY A 107 7.33 -1.89 -7.46
N ALA A 108 6.91 -0.80 -6.83
CA ALA A 108 7.69 0.42 -6.70
C ALA A 108 7.70 0.96 -5.26
N VAL A 109 8.78 1.63 -4.88
CA VAL A 109 8.93 2.36 -3.60
C VAL A 109 9.47 3.76 -3.85
N THR A 110 9.02 4.73 -3.08
CA THR A 110 9.65 6.06 -3.01
C THR A 110 10.66 6.09 -1.86
N LEU A 111 11.77 6.82 -2.03
CA LEU A 111 12.77 6.92 -0.96
C LEU A 111 12.31 7.90 0.11
N ASN A 112 11.63 8.99 -0.30
CA ASN A 112 11.07 9.99 0.59
C ASN A 112 9.89 9.42 1.43
N PRO A 113 10.04 9.33 2.77
CA PRO A 113 8.97 8.86 3.66
C PRO A 113 7.67 9.66 3.57
N ALA A 114 7.76 10.96 3.27
CA ALA A 114 6.59 11.84 3.20
C ALA A 114 5.73 11.58 1.95
N ALA A 115 6.31 10.94 0.93
CA ALA A 115 5.66 10.55 -0.31
C ALA A 115 5.51 9.02 -0.41
N ASP A 116 5.58 8.29 0.72
CA ASP A 116 5.53 6.83 0.76
C ASP A 116 4.23 6.34 0.09
N SER A 117 4.39 5.70 -1.07
CA SER A 117 3.34 4.92 -1.73
C SER A 117 3.93 3.57 -2.11
N PHE A 118 3.34 2.51 -1.57
CA PHE A 118 3.80 1.15 -1.78
C PHE A 118 2.81 0.44 -2.69
N ASP A 119 3.11 0.38 -4.00
CA ASP A 119 2.38 -0.48 -4.93
C ASP A 119 3.19 -1.77 -5.13
N ILE A 120 3.09 -2.67 -4.14
CA ILE A 120 3.87 -3.91 -4.07
C ILE A 120 2.94 -5.11 -4.05
N SER A 121 3.20 -6.06 -4.96
CA SER A 121 2.51 -7.34 -5.01
C SER A 121 3.47 -8.46 -4.61
N CYS A 122 3.13 -9.21 -3.56
CA CYS A 122 3.88 -10.36 -3.07
C CYS A 122 3.13 -11.67 -3.34
N ASN A 123 3.76 -12.60 -4.06
CA ASN A 123 3.18 -13.90 -4.44
C ASN A 123 4.15 -15.04 -4.11
N GLU A 124 3.66 -16.26 -3.87
CA GLU A 124 4.55 -17.41 -3.71
C GLU A 124 5.39 -17.66 -4.99
N PRO A 125 6.68 -17.99 -4.90
CA PRO A 125 7.51 -18.29 -6.06
C PRO A 125 6.88 -19.39 -6.90
N GLY A 126 6.61 -19.10 -8.17
CA GLY A 126 5.95 -20.05 -9.08
C GLY A 126 4.42 -20.02 -9.06
N ALA A 127 3.79 -19.29 -8.13
CA ALA A 127 2.41 -18.86 -8.29
C ALA A 127 2.37 -17.83 -9.44
N GLN A 128 2.12 -18.30 -10.66
CA GLN A 128 1.72 -17.41 -11.75
C GLN A 128 0.56 -16.54 -11.22
N PRO A 129 0.56 -15.22 -11.47
CA PRO A 129 -0.63 -14.43 -11.18
C PRO A 129 -1.77 -15.13 -11.90
N PHE A 130 -2.82 -15.52 -11.17
CA PHE A 130 -4.05 -16.02 -11.77
C PHE A 130 -4.58 -14.89 -12.67
N ARG A 131 -4.10 -14.84 -13.92
CA ARG A 131 -4.72 -14.09 -14.99
C ARG A 131 -6.11 -14.69 -15.05
N PHE A 132 -7.11 -13.97 -14.55
CA PHE A 132 -8.48 -14.19 -14.98
C PHE A 132 -8.40 -14.26 -16.50
N LYS A 133 -8.53 -15.47 -17.04
CA LYS A 133 -8.43 -15.72 -18.46
C LYS A 133 -9.64 -15.01 -19.02
N LYS A 134 -9.42 -13.78 -19.50
CA LYS A 134 -10.40 -12.89 -20.11
C LYS A 134 -11.32 -13.78 -20.92
N ILE A 135 -12.59 -13.88 -20.54
CA ILE A 135 -13.58 -14.79 -21.12
C ILE A 135 -14.00 -14.26 -22.51
N SER A 136 -13.03 -13.81 -23.31
CA SER A 136 -13.20 -13.24 -24.64
C SER A 136 -13.73 -14.26 -25.64
N ARG A 137 -13.65 -15.56 -25.35
CA ARG A 137 -14.20 -16.60 -26.23
C ARG A 137 -15.68 -16.89 -25.98
N LEU A 138 -16.21 -16.67 -24.77
CA LEU A 138 -17.65 -16.86 -24.51
C LEU A 138 -18.49 -15.63 -24.91
N ALA A 139 -17.90 -14.42 -24.85
CA ALA A 139 -18.55 -13.20 -25.32
C ALA A 139 -18.85 -13.24 -26.84
N GLY A 140 -17.98 -13.87 -27.64
CA GLY A 140 -18.19 -14.04 -29.08
C GLY A 140 -19.35 -14.98 -29.43
N LEU A 141 -19.59 -16.01 -28.62
CA LEU A 141 -20.69 -16.97 -28.85
C LEU A 141 -22.05 -16.40 -28.46
N LEU A 142 -22.13 -15.59 -27.39
CA LEU A 142 -23.38 -14.95 -26.94
C LEU A 142 -23.87 -13.87 -27.92
N ARG A 143 -22.95 -13.25 -28.67
CA ARG A 143 -23.26 -12.14 -29.58
C ARG A 143 -24.15 -12.54 -30.76
N LYS A 144 -24.11 -13.81 -31.20
CA LYS A 144 -24.99 -14.33 -32.28
C LYS A 144 -26.31 -14.92 -31.78
N GLY A 145 -26.40 -15.31 -30.51
CA GLY A 145 -27.64 -15.88 -29.93
C GLY A 145 -28.59 -14.84 -29.30
N GLY A 146 -28.07 -13.68 -28.88
CA GLY A 146 -28.82 -12.70 -28.09
C GLY A 146 -29.78 -11.78 -28.85
N GLU A 147 -29.59 -11.56 -30.16
CA GLU A 147 -30.40 -10.59 -30.92
C GLU A 147 -31.89 -10.98 -30.99
N LYS A 148 -32.23 -12.27 -31.06
CA LYS A 148 -33.63 -12.74 -31.04
C LYS A 148 -34.28 -12.70 -29.67
N ILE A 149 -33.51 -12.76 -28.58
CA ILE A 149 -34.03 -12.76 -27.20
C ILE A 149 -34.27 -11.32 -26.72
N GLY A 150 -33.44 -10.37 -27.15
CA GLY A 150 -33.56 -8.94 -26.82
C GLY A 150 -34.88 -8.31 -27.27
N GLU A 151 -35.35 -8.64 -28.48
CA GLU A 151 -36.66 -8.18 -29.01
C GLU A 151 -37.84 -8.60 -28.13
N LYS A 152 -37.85 -9.83 -27.62
CA LYS A 152 -38.93 -10.34 -26.75
C LYS A 152 -38.92 -9.68 -25.37
N LEU A 153 -37.73 -9.48 -24.78
CA LEU A 153 -37.59 -8.79 -23.48
C LEU A 153 -38.01 -7.31 -23.56
N LYS A 154 -37.74 -6.65 -24.70
CA LYS A 154 -38.15 -5.25 -24.93
C LYS A 154 -39.68 -5.09 -24.93
N LYS A 155 -40.42 -6.02 -25.55
CA LYS A 155 -41.89 -6.05 -25.51
C LYS A 155 -42.45 -6.29 -24.11
N ILE A 156 -41.81 -7.17 -23.32
CA ILE A 156 -42.22 -7.44 -21.93
C ILE A 156 -41.99 -6.19 -21.06
N GLY A 157 -40.83 -5.54 -21.19
CA GLY A 157 -40.51 -4.30 -20.46
C GLY A 157 -41.49 -3.16 -20.76
N GLN A 158 -41.87 -2.98 -22.03
CA GLN A 158 -42.89 -1.99 -22.41
C GLN A 158 -44.26 -2.30 -21.80
N LYS A 159 -44.66 -3.57 -21.74
CA LYS A 159 -45.93 -3.98 -21.16
C LYS A 159 -45.98 -3.73 -19.65
N ILE A 160 -44.88 -3.98 -18.94
CA ILE A 160 -44.73 -3.68 -17.51
C ILE A 160 -44.76 -2.17 -17.26
N LYS A 161 -44.03 -1.37 -18.06
CA LYS A 161 -44.03 0.10 -17.93
C LYS A 161 -45.44 0.70 -18.09
N ASN A 162 -46.21 0.22 -19.07
CA ASN A 162 -47.57 0.68 -19.30
C ASN A 162 -48.53 0.28 -18.17
N PHE A 163 -48.27 -0.85 -17.50
CA PHE A 163 -49.03 -1.28 -16.33
C PHE A 163 -48.80 -0.35 -15.14
N PHE A 164 -47.54 0.00 -14.85
CA PHE A 164 -47.21 0.92 -13.76
C PHE A 164 -47.67 2.36 -14.02
N GLN A 165 -47.67 2.83 -15.28
CA GLN A 165 -48.23 4.15 -15.61
C GLN A 165 -49.76 4.24 -15.39
N LYS A 166 -50.49 3.12 -15.47
CA LYS A 166 -51.92 3.07 -15.13
C LYS A 166 -52.20 3.02 -13.63
N LEU A 167 -51.19 2.71 -12.81
CA LEU A 167 -51.33 2.57 -11.36
C LEU A 167 -50.89 3.83 -10.60
N VAL A 168 -50.43 4.88 -11.29
CA VAL A 168 -50.20 6.19 -10.68
C VAL A 168 -51.57 6.83 -10.40
N PRO A 169 -51.98 7.02 -9.14
CA PRO A 169 -53.24 7.70 -8.82
C PRO A 169 -53.12 9.17 -9.23
N GLN A 170 -54.13 9.68 -9.92
CA GLN A 170 -54.31 11.13 -10.06
C GLN A 170 -54.53 11.72 -8.65
N PRO A 171 -53.81 12.77 -8.24
CA PRO A 171 -54.15 13.49 -7.03
C PRO A 171 -55.52 14.17 -7.24
N GLU A 172 -56.52 13.75 -6.47
CA GLU A 172 -57.79 14.47 -6.37
C GLU A 172 -57.54 15.88 -5.81
N GLN A 173 -58.18 16.86 -6.44
CA GLN A 173 -58.14 18.28 -6.05
C GLN A 173 -58.97 18.54 -4.79
#